data_AF-A0AAJ4AM74-F1
#
_entry.id   AF-A0AAJ4AM74-F1
#
_cell.length_a   1.000
_cell.length_b   1.000
_cell.length_c   1.000
_cell.angle_alpha   90.00
_cell.angle_beta   90.00
_cell.angle_gamma   90.00
#
_symmetry.space_group_name_H-M   'P 1'
#
loop_
_entity.id
_entity.type
_entity.pdbx_description
1 polymer ?
#
loop_
_entity_poly.entity_id
_entity_poly.type
_entity_poly.pdbx_seq_one_letter_code
_entity_poly.pdbx_strand_id
1 'polypeptide(L)'
;MNFEQFVKNVNLNKNGRLNGVKQISIYYVYTGLNAWHSTYSATYTNRCMHPNLPSAKDYCENNRVQGSVFHILKLPALAFHTKFRTLIVTEINSNSPLSRFSIEKFLSNKNVQKSEVGKLAWTTDLNTLVDCFDAYLGSWEVPSKSRHSVLMFDGTSVKLEVSRSNNLNHFCSKSVGGGYYLQWSESGSDIIRDGTRKVERLFFQKRELPSVRE
;
A
#
# COMPACT_ATOMS: atom_id res chain seq x y z
N MET A 1 -2.07 7.44 8.54
CA MET A 1 -0.86 7.80 9.30
C MET A 1 0.18 8.22 8.29
N ASN A 2 0.82 9.39 8.44
CA ASN A 2 1.91 9.84 7.54
C ASN A 2 3.20 9.05 7.85
N PHE A 3 4.09 8.88 6.87
CA PHE A 3 5.43 8.26 6.99
C PHE A 3 6.21 8.74 8.21
N GLU A 4 6.22 10.05 8.51
CA GLU A 4 6.91 10.59 9.68
C GLU A 4 6.34 10.09 11.02
N GLN A 5 5.02 9.85 11.09
CA GLN A 5 4.39 9.25 12.27
C GLN A 5 4.61 7.75 12.35
N PHE A 6 4.78 7.07 11.20
CA PHE A 6 5.17 5.67 11.19
C PHE A 6 6.59 5.51 11.76
N VAL A 7 7.57 6.25 11.24
CA VAL A 7 8.98 6.22 11.70
C VAL A 7 9.09 6.56 13.19
N LYS A 8 8.36 7.57 13.69
CA LYS A 8 8.37 7.93 15.13
C LYS A 8 7.79 6.84 16.06
N ASN A 9 6.91 5.98 15.54
CA ASN A 9 6.30 4.88 16.30
C ASN A 9 7.02 3.53 16.12
N VAL A 10 8.12 3.50 15.36
CA VAL A 10 8.99 2.33 15.25
C VAL A 10 9.86 2.24 16.50
N ASN A 11 9.61 1.23 17.33
CA ASN A 11 10.50 0.91 18.45
C ASN A 11 11.63 0.01 17.92
N LEU A 12 12.83 0.59 17.79
CA LEU A 12 14.03 -0.01 17.19
C LEU A 12 14.39 -1.39 17.78
N ASN A 13 14.04 -1.65 19.04
CA ASN A 13 14.38 -2.89 19.75
C ASN A 13 13.34 -4.02 19.58
N LYS A 14 12.29 -3.83 18.77
CA LYS A 14 11.21 -4.83 18.56
C LYS A 14 11.02 -5.24 17.10
N ASN A 15 12.04 -5.12 16.27
CA ASN A 15 11.96 -5.54 14.88
C ASN A 15 12.26 -7.03 14.76
N GLY A 16 11.20 -7.85 14.77
CA GLY A 16 11.30 -9.26 14.40
C GLY A 16 11.67 -9.42 12.92
N ARG A 17 12.23 -10.58 12.56
CA ARG A 17 12.48 -10.91 11.15
C ARG A 17 11.16 -11.05 10.37
N LEU A 18 11.22 -10.78 9.07
CA LEU A 18 10.10 -11.02 8.15
C LEU A 18 9.72 -12.51 8.20
N ASN A 19 8.44 -12.81 8.42
CA ASN A 19 7.92 -14.18 8.51
C ASN A 19 6.85 -14.47 7.44
N GLY A 20 6.39 -13.45 6.72
CA GLY A 20 5.48 -13.63 5.59
C GLY A 20 5.24 -12.34 4.81
N VAL A 21 4.93 -12.50 3.53
CA VAL A 21 4.43 -11.42 2.67
C VAL A 21 3.10 -11.88 2.08
N LYS A 22 2.07 -11.03 2.14
CA LYS A 22 0.75 -11.34 1.60
C LYS A 22 0.25 -10.22 0.71
N GLN A 23 -0.36 -10.59 -0.42
CA GLN A 23 -1.21 -9.66 -1.17
C GLN A 23 -2.50 -9.40 -0.41
N ILE A 24 -2.82 -8.12 -0.26
CA ILE A 24 -4.05 -7.65 0.35
C ILE A 24 -4.74 -6.64 -0.57
N SER A 25 -5.98 -6.29 -0.22
CA SER A 25 -6.66 -5.11 -0.73
C SER A 25 -6.77 -4.07 0.38
N ILE A 26 -6.64 -2.80 0.00
CA ILE A 26 -6.97 -1.66 0.86
C ILE A 26 -7.90 -0.71 0.13
N TYR A 27 -8.53 0.19 0.87
CA TYR A 27 -9.50 1.14 0.35
C TYR A 27 -8.96 2.55 0.56
N TYR A 28 -8.65 3.22 -0.55
CA TYR A 28 -8.13 4.58 -0.59
C TYR A 28 -9.26 5.57 -0.85
N VAL A 29 -9.51 6.45 0.11
CA VAL A 29 -10.52 7.50 0.04
C VAL A 29 -9.89 8.80 -0.46
N TYR A 30 -10.51 9.43 -1.44
CA TYR A 30 -10.10 10.75 -1.92
C TYR A 30 -11.31 11.55 -2.33
N THR A 31 -11.20 12.87 -2.25
CA THR A 31 -12.21 13.81 -2.71
C THR A 31 -11.72 14.49 -3.97
N GLY A 32 -12.57 14.60 -4.97
CA GLY A 32 -12.31 15.36 -6.19
C GLY A 32 -13.22 16.59 -6.25
N LEU A 33 -12.66 17.72 -6.68
CA LEU A 33 -13.44 18.81 -7.25
C LEU A 33 -13.17 18.83 -8.75
N ASN A 34 -14.23 18.92 -9.55
CA ASN A 34 -14.08 19.32 -10.95
C ASN A 34 -13.67 20.81 -10.95
N ALA A 35 -12.38 21.10 -11.05
CA ALA A 35 -11.94 22.43 -11.45
C ALA A 35 -12.11 22.55 -12.98
N TRP A 36 -12.45 23.76 -13.45
CA TRP A 36 -12.62 24.08 -14.87
C TRP A 36 -11.52 23.42 -15.75
N HIS A 37 -11.91 22.84 -16.89
CA HIS A 37 -11.04 22.16 -17.86
C HIS A 37 -10.22 20.96 -17.32
N SER A 38 -10.91 19.85 -17.03
CA SER A 38 -10.31 18.50 -16.93
C SER A 38 -9.18 18.32 -15.91
N THR A 39 -9.03 19.24 -14.95
CA THR A 39 -7.94 19.21 -13.96
C THR A 39 -8.46 18.61 -12.66
N TYR A 40 -8.09 17.35 -12.40
CA TYR A 40 -8.47 16.63 -11.18
C TYR A 40 -7.47 16.94 -10.06
N SER A 41 -7.91 17.69 -9.03
CA SER A 41 -7.09 17.89 -7.83
C SER A 41 -7.48 16.86 -6.77
N ALA A 42 -6.63 15.84 -6.59
CA ALA A 42 -6.76 14.88 -5.50
C ALA A 42 -6.09 15.44 -4.24
N THR A 43 -6.87 15.73 -3.20
CA THR A 43 -6.31 16.14 -1.91
C THR A 43 -6.08 14.91 -1.03
N TYR A 44 -4.82 14.61 -0.71
CA TYR A 44 -4.45 13.54 0.22
C TYR A 44 -4.78 13.98 1.66
N THR A 45 -5.91 13.53 2.18
CA THR A 45 -6.30 13.82 3.57
C THR A 45 -5.68 12.81 4.53
N ASN A 46 -5.35 13.25 5.75
CA ASN A 46 -4.93 12.35 6.81
C ASN A 46 -6.01 11.28 7.04
N ARG A 47 -5.60 10.01 7.15
CA ARG A 47 -6.49 8.84 7.37
C ARG A 47 -7.33 8.41 6.16
N CYS A 48 -6.95 8.78 4.95
CA CYS A 48 -7.55 8.31 3.69
C CYS A 48 -7.42 6.81 3.37
N MET A 49 -6.77 6.00 4.22
CA MET A 49 -6.52 4.58 3.95
C MET A 49 -7.26 3.69 4.93
N HIS A 50 -8.05 2.76 4.40
CA HIS A 50 -8.93 1.89 5.16
C HIS A 50 -8.70 0.42 4.81
N PRO A 51 -8.83 -0.48 5.80
CA PRO A 51 -8.61 -1.91 5.60
C PRO A 51 -9.77 -2.63 4.92
N ASN A 52 -10.97 -2.03 4.95
CA ASN A 52 -12.18 -2.61 4.39
C ASN A 52 -13.14 -1.51 3.92
N LEU A 53 -14.06 -1.88 3.02
CA LEU A 53 -15.02 -0.96 2.44
C LEU A 53 -15.95 -0.30 3.49
N PRO A 54 -16.49 -1.02 4.50
CA PRO A 54 -17.31 -0.39 5.54
C PRO A 54 -16.59 0.77 6.24
N SER A 55 -15.35 0.55 6.71
CA SER A 55 -14.55 1.60 7.36
C SER A 55 -14.32 2.81 6.46
N ALA A 56 -14.12 2.59 5.15
CA ALA A 56 -13.96 3.68 4.18
C ALA A 56 -15.27 4.48 4.00
N LYS A 57 -16.41 3.78 3.91
CA LYS A 57 -17.73 4.42 3.79
C LYS A 57 -18.09 5.21 5.05
N ASP A 58 -17.85 4.64 6.23
CA ASP A 58 -18.07 5.31 7.52
C ASP A 58 -17.21 6.57 7.63
N TYR A 59 -15.96 6.53 7.17
CA TYR A 59 -15.12 7.71 7.10
C TYR A 59 -15.70 8.79 6.18
N CYS A 60 -16.22 8.41 5.01
CA CYS A 60 -16.82 9.38 4.09
C CYS A 60 -18.07 10.03 4.68
N GLU A 61 -18.94 9.25 5.34
CA GLU A 61 -20.15 9.78 5.98
C GLU A 61 -19.79 10.73 7.14
N ASN A 62 -18.82 10.36 7.98
CA ASN A 62 -18.39 11.18 9.11
C ASN A 62 -17.68 12.49 8.70
N ASN A 63 -17.11 12.54 7.49
CA ASN A 63 -16.42 13.72 6.98
C ASN A 63 -17.23 14.48 5.93
N ARG A 64 -18.51 14.12 5.75
CA ARG A 64 -19.38 14.72 4.75
C ARG A 64 -19.68 16.19 5.09
N VAL A 65 -19.47 17.06 4.12
CA VAL A 65 -19.98 18.43 4.12
C VAL A 65 -20.85 18.64 2.88
N GLN A 66 -21.60 19.75 2.84
CA GLN A 66 -22.45 20.07 1.70
C GLN A 66 -21.62 20.15 0.42
N GLY A 67 -22.04 19.43 -0.62
CA GLY A 67 -21.36 19.40 -1.91
C GLY A 67 -20.16 18.44 -2.00
N SER A 68 -19.85 17.67 -0.96
CA SER A 68 -18.78 16.67 -1.02
C SER A 68 -19.08 15.54 -2.00
N VAL A 69 -18.09 15.20 -2.82
CA VAL A 69 -18.05 13.97 -3.62
C VAL A 69 -16.82 13.17 -3.21
N PHE A 70 -17.06 12.01 -2.61
CA PHE A 70 -16.04 11.06 -2.20
C PHE A 70 -15.87 9.97 -3.24
N HIS A 71 -14.63 9.55 -3.39
CA HIS A 71 -14.23 8.39 -4.17
C HIS A 71 -13.53 7.39 -3.26
N ILE A 72 -13.82 6.10 -3.43
CA ILE A 72 -13.12 5.01 -2.75
C ILE A 72 -12.53 4.10 -3.82
N LEU A 73 -11.22 3.97 -3.83
CA LEU A 73 -10.51 3.11 -4.75
C LEU A 73 -10.00 1.87 -4.02
N LYS A 74 -10.38 0.69 -4.49
CA LYS A 74 -9.80 -0.55 -3.99
C LYS A 74 -8.42 -0.71 -4.62
N LEU A 75 -7.37 -0.64 -3.81
CA LEU A 75 -5.98 -0.74 -4.25
C LEU A 75 -5.35 -2.07 -3.85
N PRO A 76 -4.48 -2.64 -4.70
CA PRO A 76 -3.63 -3.73 -4.30
C PRO A 76 -2.49 -3.21 -3.40
N ALA A 77 -2.19 -3.97 -2.37
CA ALA A 77 -1.10 -3.66 -1.45
C ALA A 77 -0.40 -4.95 -0.98
N LEU A 78 0.78 -4.78 -0.38
CA LEU A 78 1.53 -5.86 0.24
C LEU A 78 1.57 -5.67 1.75
N ALA A 79 1.25 -6.74 2.47
CA ALA A 79 1.44 -6.83 3.91
C ALA A 79 2.70 -7.66 4.22
N PHE A 80 3.69 -7.01 4.82
CA PHE A 80 4.93 -7.59 5.33
C PHE A 80 4.74 -7.88 6.81
N HIS A 81 4.69 -9.17 7.16
CA HIS A 81 4.48 -9.64 8.51
C HIS A 81 5.80 -9.95 9.19
N THR A 82 5.93 -9.54 10.44
CA THR A 82 6.95 -9.99 11.38
C THR A 82 6.26 -10.63 12.58
N LYS A 83 7.05 -11.11 13.55
CA LYS A 83 6.49 -11.62 14.82
C LYS A 83 5.66 -10.58 15.57
N PHE A 84 6.00 -9.30 15.45
CA PHE A 84 5.46 -8.24 16.31
C PHE A 84 4.65 -7.18 15.57
N ARG A 85 4.86 -7.05 14.26
CA ARG A 85 4.28 -5.97 13.46
C ARG A 85 3.93 -6.40 12.05
N THR A 86 2.97 -5.72 11.45
CA THR A 86 2.67 -5.79 10.03
C THR A 86 2.86 -4.44 9.39
N LEU A 87 3.75 -4.34 8.40
CA LEU A 87 3.90 -3.16 7.55
C LEU A 87 3.11 -3.38 6.27
N ILE A 88 2.28 -2.42 5.90
CA ILE A 88 1.55 -2.43 4.63
C ILE A 88 2.14 -1.38 3.71
N VAL A 89 2.35 -1.76 2.45
CA VAL A 89 2.90 -0.88 1.41
C VAL A 89 2.03 -0.93 0.16
N THR A 90 1.75 0.24 -0.42
CA THR A 90 1.12 0.39 -1.73
C THR A 90 1.69 1.60 -2.47
N GLU A 91 1.26 1.79 -3.72
CA GLU A 91 1.53 2.97 -4.52
C GLU A 91 0.23 3.55 -5.09
N ILE A 92 0.06 4.86 -4.97
CA ILE A 92 -1.02 5.67 -5.56
C ILE A 92 -0.52 6.43 -6.78
N ASN A 93 -1.45 6.91 -7.62
CA ASN A 93 -1.15 7.54 -8.92
C ASN A 93 -0.44 6.61 -9.90
N SER A 94 -0.68 5.31 -9.76
CA SER A 94 -0.17 4.26 -10.62
C SER A 94 -1.27 3.25 -10.90
N ASN A 95 -1.48 2.92 -12.18
CA ASN A 95 -2.40 1.85 -12.57
C ASN A 95 -1.81 0.46 -12.27
N SER A 96 -0.50 0.35 -12.00
CA SER A 96 0.13 -0.90 -11.57
C SER A 96 1.01 -0.63 -10.35
N PRO A 97 0.43 -0.59 -9.13
CA PRO A 97 1.15 -0.26 -7.92
C PRO A 97 2.36 -1.15 -7.68
N LEU A 98 3.49 -0.55 -7.31
CA LEU A 98 4.79 -1.19 -7.06
C LEU A 98 5.47 -1.81 -8.29
N SER A 99 4.95 -1.60 -9.51
CA SER A 99 5.52 -2.20 -10.73
C SER A 99 6.97 -1.81 -11.00
N ARG A 100 7.30 -0.57 -10.63
CA ARG A 100 8.61 0.05 -10.80
C ARG A 100 9.58 -0.25 -9.66
N PHE A 101 9.13 -0.95 -8.62
CA PHE A 101 10.00 -1.36 -7.52
C PHE A 101 10.96 -2.47 -7.98
N SER A 102 12.24 -2.32 -7.64
CA SER A 102 13.27 -3.31 -7.90
C SER A 102 14.20 -3.44 -6.69
N ILE A 103 14.05 -4.56 -5.98
CA ILE A 103 14.94 -4.89 -4.85
C ILE A 103 16.40 -5.06 -5.30
N GLU A 104 16.61 -5.48 -6.55
CA GLU A 104 17.95 -5.67 -7.10
C GLU A 104 18.72 -4.33 -7.15
N LYS A 105 18.04 -3.22 -7.47
CA LYS A 105 18.66 -1.88 -7.46
C LYS A 105 19.03 -1.40 -6.05
N PHE A 106 18.18 -1.67 -5.07
CA PHE A 106 18.49 -1.35 -3.66
C PHE A 106 19.74 -2.10 -3.20
N LEU A 107 19.84 -3.37 -3.57
CA LEU A 107 20.90 -4.25 -3.13
C LEU A 107 22.21 -4.06 -3.91
N SER A 108 22.14 -3.68 -5.19
CA SER A 108 23.32 -3.27 -5.95
C SER A 108 23.99 -2.05 -5.34
N ASN A 109 23.21 -1.09 -4.80
CA ASN A 109 23.76 0.05 -4.06
C ASN A 109 24.46 -0.36 -2.75
N LYS A 110 24.21 -1.56 -2.24
CA LYS A 110 24.84 -2.13 -1.03
C LYS A 110 25.94 -3.16 -1.33
N ASN A 111 26.40 -3.28 -2.59
CA ASN A 111 27.39 -4.29 -3.02
C ASN A 111 27.00 -5.75 -2.70
N VAL A 112 25.70 -6.08 -2.74
CA VAL A 112 25.20 -7.43 -2.44
C VAL A 112 25.11 -8.27 -3.72
N GLN A 113 25.60 -9.52 -3.69
CA GLN A 113 25.51 -10.43 -4.84
C GLN A 113 24.05 -10.82 -5.14
N LYS A 114 23.71 -10.95 -6.43
CA LYS A 114 22.33 -11.26 -6.89
C LYS A 114 21.75 -12.55 -6.30
N SER A 115 22.59 -13.56 -6.04
CA SER A 115 22.23 -14.84 -5.42
C SER A 115 21.82 -14.73 -3.94
N GLU A 116 22.20 -13.62 -3.28
CA GLU A 116 21.94 -13.34 -1.87
C GLU A 116 20.70 -12.46 -1.66
N VAL A 117 20.17 -11.85 -2.72
CA VAL A 117 19.01 -10.94 -2.70
C VAL A 117 17.81 -11.53 -1.96
N GLY A 118 17.43 -12.76 -2.31
CA GLY A 118 16.31 -13.44 -1.65
C GLY A 118 16.62 -13.82 -0.20
N LYS A 119 17.89 -14.10 0.15
CA LYS A 119 18.28 -14.40 1.54
C LYS A 119 18.26 -13.13 2.40
N LEU A 120 18.79 -12.03 1.86
CA LEU A 120 18.74 -10.73 2.52
C LEU A 120 17.29 -10.32 2.76
N ALA A 121 16.43 -10.40 1.74
CA ALA A 121 15.03 -10.00 1.83
C ALA A 121 14.24 -10.61 3.02
N TRP A 122 14.59 -11.83 3.46
CA TRP A 122 13.99 -12.50 4.63
C TRP A 122 14.70 -12.24 5.94
N THR A 123 16.00 -11.91 5.93
CA THR A 123 16.74 -11.49 7.12
C THR A 123 16.60 -10.00 7.40
N THR A 124 16.08 -9.24 6.43
CA THR A 124 15.77 -7.81 6.49
C THR A 124 14.79 -7.52 7.63
N ASP A 125 15.19 -6.63 8.53
CA ASP A 125 14.29 -6.04 9.52
C ASP A 125 13.30 -5.06 8.85
N LEU A 126 12.25 -4.68 9.58
CA LEU A 126 11.25 -3.75 9.05
C LEU A 126 11.83 -2.38 8.67
N ASN A 127 12.90 -1.89 9.31
CA ASN A 127 13.48 -0.60 8.98
C ASN A 127 14.13 -0.65 7.60
N THR A 128 14.88 -1.72 7.34
CA THR A 128 15.51 -1.90 6.05
C THR A 128 14.44 -2.10 4.96
N LEU A 129 13.29 -2.72 5.26
CA LEU A 129 12.15 -2.74 4.31
C LEU A 129 11.58 -1.34 4.06
N VAL A 130 11.44 -0.51 5.09
CA VAL A 130 10.98 0.87 4.95
C VAL A 130 11.94 1.66 4.06
N ASP A 131 13.25 1.51 4.30
CA ASP A 131 14.29 2.12 3.47
C ASP A 131 14.22 1.62 2.02
N CYS A 132 13.96 0.33 1.79
CA CYS A 132 13.78 -0.20 0.43
C CYS A 132 12.65 0.52 -0.30
N PHE A 133 11.53 0.77 0.36
CA PHE A 133 10.36 1.38 -0.28
C PHE A 133 10.40 2.91 -0.31
N ASP A 134 11.40 3.53 0.31
CA ASP A 134 11.65 4.97 0.15
C ASP A 134 11.90 5.29 -1.34
N ALA A 135 11.16 6.29 -1.84
CA ALA A 135 11.21 6.70 -3.23
C ALA A 135 12.59 7.25 -3.66
N TYR A 136 13.45 7.64 -2.72
CA TYR A 136 14.74 8.29 -2.98
C TYR A 136 15.97 7.40 -2.76
N LEU A 137 15.83 6.25 -2.12
CA LEU A 137 16.95 5.37 -1.79
C LEU A 137 17.37 4.44 -2.95
N GLY A 138 16.95 4.76 -4.18
CA GLY A 138 17.46 4.13 -5.40
C GLY A 138 16.83 2.79 -5.80
N SER A 139 15.87 2.27 -5.02
CA SER A 139 15.18 0.99 -5.27
C SER A 139 14.16 1.01 -6.42
N TRP A 140 13.97 2.16 -7.06
CA TRP A 140 12.93 2.37 -8.07
C TRP A 140 13.57 2.48 -9.47
N GLU A 141 12.98 1.80 -10.45
CA GLU A 141 13.48 1.81 -11.84
C GLU A 141 13.48 3.23 -12.41
N VAL A 142 12.41 3.96 -12.13
CA VAL A 142 12.23 5.41 -12.37
C VAL A 142 11.71 6.00 -11.07
N PRO A 143 12.24 7.13 -10.57
CA PRO A 143 11.72 7.79 -9.38
C PRO A 143 10.21 7.96 -9.49
N SER A 144 9.48 7.78 -8.38
CA SER A 144 8.05 8.02 -8.39
C SER A 144 7.77 9.48 -8.78
N LYS A 145 6.68 9.74 -9.53
CA LYS A 145 6.37 11.09 -10.06
C LYS A 145 6.21 12.14 -8.95
N SER A 146 6.00 11.72 -7.70
CA SER A 146 5.95 12.59 -6.52
C SER A 146 6.33 11.82 -5.25
N ARG A 147 6.92 12.49 -4.25
CA ARG A 147 7.29 11.94 -2.91
C ARG A 147 6.19 11.13 -2.23
N HIS A 148 4.94 11.41 -2.58
CA HIS A 148 3.75 10.93 -1.87
C HIS A 148 3.04 9.78 -2.58
N SER A 149 3.65 9.22 -3.64
CA SER A 149 3.05 8.09 -4.36
C SER A 149 3.17 6.77 -3.60
N VAL A 150 4.20 6.57 -2.77
CA VAL A 150 4.35 5.32 -2.00
C VAL A 150 3.80 5.54 -0.61
N LEU A 151 2.86 4.68 -0.19
CA LEU A 151 2.20 4.78 1.10
C LEU A 151 2.54 3.56 1.95
N MET A 152 2.95 3.85 3.18
CA MET A 152 3.36 2.86 4.19
C MET A 152 2.58 3.05 5.48
N PHE A 153 2.05 1.98 6.06
CA PHE A 153 1.26 2.06 7.28
C PHE A 153 1.34 0.79 8.13
N ASP A 154 1.13 0.95 9.44
CA ASP A 154 1.06 -0.15 10.39
C ASP A 154 -0.30 -0.85 10.29
N GLY A 155 -0.28 -2.14 9.98
CA GLY A 155 -1.45 -3.02 9.87
C GLY A 155 -1.61 -3.98 11.04
N THR A 156 -0.82 -3.85 12.11
CA THR A 156 -0.71 -4.87 13.18
C THR A 156 -2.04 -5.15 13.88
N SER A 157 -2.84 -4.11 14.13
CA SER A 157 -4.11 -4.23 14.88
C SER A 157 -5.34 -4.36 13.98
N VAL A 158 -5.14 -4.59 12.67
CA VAL A 158 -6.21 -4.44 11.68
C VAL A 158 -6.47 -5.74 10.95
N LYS A 159 -7.75 -6.10 10.78
CA LYS A 159 -8.15 -7.26 9.96
C LYS A 159 -8.00 -6.90 8.48
N LEU A 160 -7.03 -7.52 7.81
CA LEU A 160 -6.71 -7.25 6.41
C LEU A 160 -7.48 -8.19 5.48
N GLU A 161 -7.98 -7.63 4.37
CA GLU A 161 -8.57 -8.41 3.28
C GLU A 161 -7.45 -9.03 2.43
N VAL A 162 -7.04 -10.25 2.77
CA VAL A 162 -6.12 -11.03 1.92
C VAL A 162 -6.85 -11.40 0.64
N SER A 163 -6.36 -10.91 -0.50
CA SER A 163 -7.00 -11.14 -1.79
C SER A 163 -5.99 -11.10 -2.91
N ARG A 164 -6.09 -12.09 -3.81
CA ARG A 164 -5.37 -12.17 -5.08
C ARG A 164 -6.25 -11.82 -6.28
N SER A 165 -7.52 -11.48 -6.03
CA SER A 165 -8.51 -11.18 -7.07
C SER A 165 -8.15 -9.89 -7.81
N ASN A 166 -8.31 -9.90 -9.13
CA ASN A 166 -8.17 -8.72 -9.97
C ASN A 166 -9.36 -7.76 -9.87
N ASN A 167 -10.40 -8.11 -9.11
CA ASN A 167 -11.58 -7.26 -8.93
C ASN A 167 -11.22 -6.09 -8.00
N LEU A 168 -10.73 -5.02 -8.62
CA LEU A 168 -10.37 -3.76 -8.00
C LEU A 168 -11.40 -2.72 -8.46
N ASN A 169 -12.31 -2.39 -7.55
CA ASN A 169 -13.48 -1.58 -7.84
C ASN A 169 -13.25 -0.13 -7.41
N HIS A 170 -13.92 0.77 -8.10
CA HIS A 170 -14.01 2.19 -7.77
C HIS A 170 -15.43 2.50 -7.32
N PHE A 171 -15.57 3.21 -6.21
CA PHE A 171 -16.84 3.66 -5.69
C PHE A 171 -16.88 5.18 -5.72
N CYS A 172 -17.97 5.75 -6.23
CA CYS A 172 -18.22 7.18 -6.23
C CYS A 172 -19.48 7.48 -5.42
N SER A 173 -19.40 8.47 -4.53
CA SER A 173 -20.53 8.86 -3.68
C SER A 173 -21.43 9.88 -4.37
N LYS A 174 -22.73 9.82 -4.10
CA LYS A 174 -23.70 10.87 -4.41
C LYS A 174 -24.57 11.14 -3.19
N SER A 175 -24.79 12.41 -2.86
CA SER A 175 -25.73 12.81 -1.80
C SER A 175 -27.17 12.64 -2.28
N VAL A 176 -28.04 11.98 -1.51
CA VAL A 176 -29.45 11.76 -1.87
C VAL A 176 -30.40 12.05 -0.69
N GLY A 177 -31.51 12.74 -1.00
CA GLY A 177 -32.61 13.02 -0.07
C GLY A 177 -32.33 14.14 0.95
N GLY A 178 -33.37 14.55 1.69
CA GLY A 178 -33.28 15.61 2.70
C GLY A 178 -32.43 15.27 3.94
N GLY A 179 -32.14 13.98 4.16
CA GLY A 179 -31.19 13.49 5.17
C GLY A 179 -29.73 13.41 4.68
N TYR A 180 -29.49 13.61 3.38
CA TYR A 180 -28.18 13.69 2.74
C TYR A 180 -27.22 12.50 2.95
N TYR A 181 -27.72 11.28 3.17
CA TYR A 181 -26.84 10.10 3.21
C TYR A 181 -26.10 9.89 1.89
N LEU A 182 -24.89 9.30 1.96
CA LEU A 182 -24.13 8.95 0.76
C LEU A 182 -24.65 7.65 0.12
N GLN A 183 -25.16 7.76 -1.10
CA GLN A 183 -25.34 6.63 -2.00
C GLN A 183 -24.05 6.36 -2.78
N TRP A 184 -23.80 5.11 -3.14
CA TRP A 184 -22.58 4.69 -3.83
C TRP A 184 -22.89 4.08 -5.20
N SER A 185 -22.22 4.57 -6.24
CA SER A 185 -22.13 3.89 -7.53
C SER A 185 -20.80 3.13 -7.62
N GLU A 186 -20.82 1.92 -8.15
CA GLU A 186 -19.65 1.07 -8.31
C GLU A 186 -19.29 0.93 -9.79
N SER A 187 -18.00 1.00 -10.10
CA SER A 187 -17.43 0.74 -11.42
C SER A 187 -16.14 -0.07 -11.31
N GLY A 188 -15.69 -0.65 -12.42
CA GLY A 188 -14.34 -1.19 -12.51
C GLY A 188 -13.30 -0.09 -12.37
N SER A 189 -12.07 -0.46 -11.99
CA SER A 189 -10.91 0.42 -12.06
C SER A 189 -9.88 -0.12 -13.06
N ASP A 190 -9.09 0.78 -13.64
CA ASP A 190 -7.97 0.42 -14.54
C ASP A 190 -6.73 -0.10 -13.78
N ILE A 191 -6.86 -0.30 -12.47
CA ILE A 191 -5.75 -0.71 -11.62
C ILE A 191 -5.56 -2.21 -11.70
N ILE A 192 -4.31 -2.64 -11.83
CA ILE A 192 -3.90 -4.03 -11.93
C ILE A 192 -2.91 -4.40 -10.81
N ARG A 193 -2.83 -5.69 -10.48
CA ARG A 193 -2.01 -6.21 -9.37
C ARG A 193 -0.57 -6.56 -9.76
N ASP A 194 -0.18 -6.39 -11.02
CA ASP A 194 1.05 -6.99 -11.55
C ASP A 194 2.31 -6.53 -10.83
N GLY A 195 2.40 -5.26 -10.45
CA GLY A 195 3.50 -4.76 -9.63
C GLY A 195 3.56 -5.42 -8.25
N THR A 196 2.45 -5.45 -7.51
CA THR A 196 2.40 -6.13 -6.21
C THR A 196 2.71 -7.64 -6.32
N ARG A 197 2.30 -8.31 -7.41
CA ARG A 197 2.65 -9.71 -7.72
C ARG A 197 4.14 -9.90 -7.98
N LYS A 198 4.73 -9.03 -8.80
CA LYS A 198 6.17 -9.02 -9.09
C LYS A 198 6.95 -8.93 -7.77
N VAL A 199 6.58 -7.99 -6.91
CA VAL A 199 7.27 -7.79 -5.63
C VAL A 199 7.04 -8.95 -4.67
N GLU A 200 5.82 -9.45 -4.51
CA GLU A 200 5.52 -10.62 -3.65
C GLU A 200 6.40 -11.84 -4.03
N ARG A 201 6.57 -12.11 -5.33
CA ARG A 201 7.37 -13.24 -5.85
C ARG A 201 8.85 -13.19 -5.43
N LEU A 202 9.42 -11.99 -5.27
CA LEU A 202 10.80 -11.83 -4.81
C LEU A 202 11.00 -12.42 -3.40
N PHE A 203 9.95 -12.41 -2.59
CA PHE A 203 9.97 -12.99 -1.25
C PHE A 203 9.58 -14.48 -1.30
N PHE A 204 8.68 -14.93 -2.17
CA PHE A 204 8.26 -16.36 -2.21
C PHE A 204 9.33 -17.38 -2.65
N GLN A 205 10.33 -16.98 -3.45
CA GLN A 205 11.26 -17.92 -4.10
C GLN A 205 12.17 -18.76 -3.16
N LYS A 206 12.06 -18.66 -1.83
CA LYS A 206 12.99 -19.36 -0.92
C LYS A 206 12.41 -19.89 0.40
N ARG A 207 11.11 -20.21 0.45
CA ARG A 207 10.60 -21.05 1.56
C ARG A 207 11.11 -22.51 1.48
N GLU A 208 11.75 -22.89 0.37
CA GLU A 208 12.47 -24.15 0.21
C GLU A 208 13.97 -23.94 0.44
N LEU A 209 14.41 -24.06 1.70
CA LEU A 209 15.75 -24.53 2.02
C LEU A 209 15.57 -25.72 2.98
N PRO A 210 16.27 -26.84 2.74
CA PRO A 210 16.00 -28.11 3.41
C PRO A 210 16.29 -27.99 4.91
N SER A 211 15.44 -28.64 5.72
CA SER A 211 15.78 -28.97 7.10
C SER A 211 17.10 -29.75 7.08
N VAL A 212 18.18 -29.13 7.54
CA VAL A 212 19.35 -29.88 7.97
C VAL A 212 18.88 -30.69 9.17
N ARG A 213 18.65 -31.99 8.94
CA ARG A 213 18.55 -32.96 10.02
C ARG A 213 19.97 -33.11 10.56
N GLU A 214 20.20 -32.62 11.77
CA GLU A 214 21.27 -33.13 12.62
C GLU A 214 20.88 -34.51 13.15
#